data_AF-B1M2D4-F1
#
_entry.id   AF-B1M2D4-F1
#
_cell.length_a   1.000
_cell.length_b   1.000
_cell.length_c   1.000
_cell.angle_alpha   90.00
_cell.angle_beta   90.00
_cell.angle_gamma   90.00
#
_symmetry.space_group_name_H-M   'P 1'
#
loop_
_entity.id
_entity.type
_entity.pdbx_description
1 polymer ?
#
loop_
_entity_poly.entity_id
_entity_poly.type
_entity_poly.pdbx_seq_one_letter_code
_entity_poly.pdbx_strand_id
1 'polypeptide(L)'
;MRTVITAAMLIAGAAFAVPALAYDGQTCKAPGNCWQPKPGFPEKVAGTKYDPKHDPKEVSKQAESIKQMEERNRKRIENAKKTGKFEYDVAKISSN
;
A
#
# COMPACT_ATOMS: atom_id res chain seq x y z
N MET A 1 -14.64 -23.82 45.54
CA MET A 1 -14.75 -22.43 45.08
C MET A 1 -13.57 -21.98 44.22
N ARG A 2 -12.31 -22.17 44.64
CA ARG A 2 -11.12 -21.79 43.83
C ARG A 2 -11.15 -22.34 42.41
N THR A 3 -11.43 -23.62 42.22
CA THR A 3 -11.48 -24.28 40.90
C THR A 3 -12.56 -23.73 39.97
N VAL A 4 -13.71 -23.32 40.53
CA VAL A 4 -14.83 -22.73 39.78
C VAL A 4 -14.48 -21.31 39.33
N ILE A 5 -13.80 -20.54 40.20
CA ILE A 5 -13.34 -19.18 39.88
C ILE A 5 -12.25 -19.23 38.80
N THR A 6 -11.29 -20.16 38.90
CA THR A 6 -10.25 -20.33 37.89
C THR A 6 -10.83 -20.74 36.53
N ALA A 7 -11.81 -21.66 36.50
CA ALA A 7 -12.49 -22.06 35.28
C ALA A 7 -13.29 -20.90 34.65
N ALA A 8 -14.00 -20.12 35.46
CA ALA A 8 -14.73 -18.95 34.99
C ALA A 8 -13.81 -17.87 34.40
N MET A 9 -12.64 -17.63 35.01
CA MET A 9 -11.64 -16.69 34.49
C MET A 9 -11.01 -17.16 33.17
N LEU A 10 -10.77 -18.47 33.01
CA LEU A 10 -10.27 -19.04 31.75
C LEU A 10 -11.29 -18.90 30.61
N ILE A 11 -12.56 -19.18 30.88
CA ILE A 11 -13.65 -19.03 29.89
C ILE A 11 -13.83 -17.55 29.51
N ALA A 12 -13.81 -16.65 30.50
CA ALA A 12 -13.90 -15.22 30.25
C ALA A 12 -12.69 -14.72 29.43
N GLY A 13 -11.48 -15.14 29.76
CA GLY A 13 -10.26 -14.79 29.03
C GLY A 13 -10.25 -15.28 27.58
N ALA A 14 -10.72 -16.51 27.33
CA ALA A 14 -10.83 -17.08 25.99
C ALA A 14 -11.88 -16.35 25.12
N ALA A 15 -12.97 -15.88 25.72
CA ALA A 15 -14.00 -15.12 25.01
C ALA A 15 -13.50 -13.78 24.44
N PHE A 16 -12.49 -13.15 25.09
CA PHE A 16 -11.86 -11.93 24.59
C PHE A 16 -10.82 -12.17 23.47
N ALA A 17 -10.38 -13.42 23.25
CA ALA A 17 -9.39 -13.76 22.21
C ALA A 17 -10.02 -14.04 20.82
N VAL A 18 -11.34 -14.24 20.75
CA VAL A 18 -12.09 -14.56 19.52
C VAL A 18 -11.90 -13.54 18.37
N PRO A 19 -11.78 -12.21 18.59
CA PRO A 19 -11.61 -11.25 17.49
C PRO A 19 -10.32 -11.45 16.67
N ALA A 20 -9.30 -12.10 17.24
CA ALA A 20 -8.06 -12.41 16.54
C ALA A 20 -8.25 -13.47 15.44
N LEU A 21 -9.31 -14.28 15.51
CA LEU A 21 -9.57 -15.41 14.60
C LEU A 21 -10.50 -15.07 13.41
N ALA A 22 -11.06 -13.87 13.35
CA ALA A 22 -12.15 -13.59 12.40
C ALA A 22 -11.69 -13.13 11.00
N TYR A 23 -10.40 -12.88 10.80
CA TYR A 23 -9.78 -12.78 9.49
C TYR A 23 -8.47 -13.56 9.54
N ASP A 24 -8.51 -14.81 9.07
CA ASP A 24 -7.42 -15.79 9.11
C ASP A 24 -6.67 -15.94 7.76
N GLY A 25 -7.16 -15.26 6.72
CA GLY A 25 -6.58 -15.28 5.38
C GLY A 25 -6.94 -16.48 4.51
N GLN A 26 -7.80 -17.40 4.96
CA GLN A 26 -8.09 -18.65 4.25
C GLN A 26 -9.36 -18.59 3.38
N THR A 27 -10.25 -17.63 3.63
CA THR A 27 -11.47 -17.47 2.85
C THR A 27 -11.24 -16.52 1.67
N CYS A 28 -11.28 -17.04 0.44
CA CYS A 28 -10.99 -16.27 -0.76
C CYS A 28 -12.23 -16.04 -1.64
N LYS A 29 -12.54 -14.77 -1.93
CA LYS A 29 -13.65 -14.40 -2.84
C LYS A 29 -13.33 -14.70 -4.31
N ALA A 30 -12.04 -14.76 -4.63
CA ALA A 30 -11.49 -15.17 -5.91
C ALA A 30 -10.04 -15.65 -5.68
N PRO A 31 -9.43 -16.41 -6.61
CA PRO A 31 -8.01 -16.78 -6.53
C PRO A 31 -7.12 -15.54 -6.33
N GLY A 32 -6.27 -15.56 -5.30
CA GLY A 32 -5.39 -14.44 -4.94
C GLY A 32 -6.05 -13.27 -4.20
N ASN A 33 -7.34 -13.37 -3.88
CA ASN A 33 -8.07 -12.31 -3.16
C ASN A 33 -8.83 -12.87 -1.95
N CYS A 34 -8.15 -12.86 -0.79
CA CYS A 34 -8.65 -13.43 0.45
C CYS A 34 -8.92 -12.39 1.54
N TRP A 35 -8.85 -11.10 1.21
CA TRP A 35 -9.06 -10.03 2.17
C TRP A 35 -10.51 -9.99 2.69
N GLN A 36 -10.65 -9.82 4.01
CA GLN A 36 -11.93 -9.63 4.71
C GLN A 36 -11.78 -8.51 5.78
N PRO A 37 -12.85 -7.73 6.06
CA PRO A 37 -12.84 -6.83 7.21
C PRO A 37 -12.85 -7.62 8.52
N LYS A 38 -12.08 -7.17 9.51
CA LYS A 38 -12.18 -7.71 10.88
C LYS A 38 -13.55 -7.37 11.50
N PRO A 39 -14.05 -8.13 12.49
CA PRO A 39 -15.28 -7.80 13.20
C PRO A 39 -15.25 -6.37 13.75
N GLY A 40 -16.31 -5.61 13.48
CA GLY A 40 -16.40 -4.19 13.88
C GLY A 40 -15.71 -3.20 12.93
N PHE A 41 -15.08 -3.66 11.84
CA PHE A 41 -14.50 -2.80 10.80
C PHE A 41 -15.33 -2.85 9.50
N PRO A 42 -15.37 -1.75 8.74
CA PRO A 42 -16.17 -1.69 7.52
C PRO A 42 -15.46 -2.36 6.34
N GLU A 43 -16.24 -2.88 5.39
CA GLU A 43 -15.71 -3.42 4.13
C GLU A 43 -15.16 -2.32 3.20
N LYS A 44 -15.77 -1.12 3.23
CA LYS A 44 -15.30 0.08 2.52
C LYS A 44 -15.00 1.18 3.52
N VAL A 45 -13.83 1.81 3.42
CA VAL A 45 -13.39 2.85 4.36
C VAL A 45 -13.91 4.25 4.01
N ALA A 46 -14.29 4.50 2.75
CA ALA A 46 -14.79 5.78 2.29
C ALA A 46 -16.05 6.21 3.07
N GLY A 47 -16.06 7.44 3.58
CA GLY A 47 -17.15 7.98 4.39
C GLY A 47 -17.20 7.49 5.84
N THR A 48 -16.28 6.61 6.26
CA THR A 48 -16.21 6.10 7.64
C THR A 48 -15.22 6.90 8.49
N LYS A 49 -15.15 6.62 9.80
CA LYS A 49 -14.10 7.18 10.68
C LYS A 49 -12.67 6.74 10.31
N TYR A 50 -12.54 5.76 9.41
CA TYR A 50 -11.27 5.25 8.91
C TYR A 50 -10.96 5.73 7.48
N ASP A 51 -11.74 6.67 6.93
CA ASP A 51 -11.51 7.23 5.61
C ASP A 51 -10.16 7.97 5.56
N PRO A 52 -9.19 7.53 4.72
CA PRO A 52 -7.87 8.15 4.66
C PRO A 52 -7.86 9.51 3.94
N LYS A 53 -8.91 9.85 3.17
CA LYS A 53 -9.07 11.14 2.49
C LYS A 53 -7.83 11.60 1.71
N HIS A 54 -7.16 10.68 1.02
CA HIS A 54 -5.98 11.01 0.21
C HIS A 54 -6.32 12.07 -0.84
N ASP A 55 -5.53 13.15 -0.89
CA ASP A 55 -5.63 14.15 -1.96
C ASP A 55 -5.16 13.51 -3.29
N PRO A 56 -6.00 13.48 -4.34
CA PRO A 56 -5.60 12.97 -5.65
C PRO A 56 -4.33 13.62 -6.22
N LYS A 57 -4.08 14.89 -5.89
CA LYS A 57 -2.88 15.62 -6.31
C LYS A 57 -1.61 15.11 -5.66
N GLU A 58 -1.69 14.59 -4.44
CA GLU A 58 -0.53 13.99 -3.76
C GLU A 58 -0.24 12.59 -4.30
N VAL A 59 -1.29 11.80 -4.55
CA VAL A 59 -1.16 10.44 -5.10
C VAL A 59 -0.55 10.46 -6.50
N SER A 60 -0.84 11.47 -7.33
CA SER A 60 -0.33 11.55 -8.71
C SER A 60 1.17 11.88 -8.83
N LYS A 61 1.78 12.51 -7.81
CA LYS A 61 3.17 13.01 -7.87
C LYS A 61 4.21 11.96 -8.25
N GLN A 62 4.02 10.71 -7.83
CA GLN A 62 4.95 9.62 -8.13
C GLN A 62 5.00 9.33 -9.64
N ALA A 63 3.85 9.22 -10.29
CA ALA A 63 3.76 8.97 -11.72
C ALA A 63 4.28 10.18 -12.54
N GLU A 64 3.99 11.41 -12.10
CA GLU A 64 4.50 12.63 -12.73
C GLU A 64 6.02 12.72 -12.66
N SER A 65 6.61 12.42 -11.48
CA SER A 65 8.05 12.35 -11.30
C SER A 65 8.70 11.32 -12.22
N ILE A 66 8.12 10.12 -12.32
CA ILE A 66 8.60 9.05 -13.20
C ILE A 66 8.57 9.50 -14.67
N LYS A 67 7.47 10.08 -15.14
CA LYS A 67 7.36 10.59 -16.51
C LYS A 67 8.45 11.62 -16.84
N GLN A 68 8.75 12.52 -15.90
CA GLN A 68 9.82 13.49 -16.07
C GLN A 68 11.21 12.84 -16.05
N MET A 69 11.41 11.81 -15.22
CA MET A 69 12.66 11.04 -15.21
C MET A 69 12.88 10.30 -16.54
N GLU A 70 11.84 9.64 -17.06
CA GLU A 70 11.87 8.95 -18.35
C GLU A 70 12.18 9.90 -19.51
N GLU A 71 11.56 11.07 -19.54
CA GLU A 71 11.83 12.12 -20.53
C GLU A 71 13.30 12.56 -20.50
N ARG A 72 13.83 12.83 -19.30
CA ARG A 72 15.25 13.21 -19.16
C ARG A 72 16.18 12.07 -19.56
N ASN A 73 15.86 10.83 -19.21
CA ASN A 73 16.65 9.65 -19.58
C ASN A 73 16.65 9.44 -21.10
N ARG A 74 15.50 9.60 -21.76
CA ARG A 74 15.41 9.51 -23.22
C ARG A 74 16.36 10.49 -23.90
N LYS A 75 16.34 11.76 -23.48
CA LYS A 75 17.27 12.80 -24.01
C LYS A 75 18.73 12.42 -23.85
N ARG A 76 19.12 11.89 -22.67
CA ARG A 76 20.50 11.45 -22.40
C ARG A 76 20.93 10.33 -23.33
N ILE A 77 20.09 9.30 -23.49
CA ILE A 77 20.41 8.13 -24.32
C ILE A 77 20.44 8.49 -25.80
N GLU A 78 19.51 9.32 -26.28
CA GLU A 78 19.51 9.80 -27.66
C GLU A 78 20.77 10.61 -27.98
N ASN A 79 21.20 11.51 -27.08
CA ASN A 79 22.45 12.26 -27.24
C ASN A 79 23.68 11.34 -27.21
N ALA A 80 23.74 10.40 -26.26
CA ALA A 80 24.84 9.45 -26.16
C ALA A 80 24.96 8.60 -27.43
N LYS A 81 23.84 8.16 -28.01
CA LYS A 81 23.81 7.42 -29.28
C LYS A 81 24.29 8.27 -30.46
N LYS A 82 23.90 9.55 -30.53
CA LYS A 82 24.27 10.45 -31.62
C LYS A 82 25.75 10.87 -31.58
N THR A 83 26.28 11.12 -30.38
CA THR A 83 27.60 11.73 -30.18
C THR A 83 28.69 10.73 -29.82
N GLY A 84 28.32 9.53 -29.38
CA GLY A 84 29.24 8.55 -28.80
C GLY A 84 29.76 8.91 -27.40
N LYS A 85 29.27 9.99 -26.78
CA LYS A 85 29.65 10.45 -25.43
C LYS A 85 28.42 10.64 -24.55
N PHE A 86 28.45 10.10 -23.34
CA PHE A 86 27.37 10.26 -22.40
C PHE A 86 27.43 11.64 -21.71
N GLU A 87 26.29 12.33 -21.64
CA GLU A 87 26.10 13.57 -20.87
C GLU A 87 24.87 13.40 -19.99
N TYR A 88 25.00 13.68 -18.69
CA TYR A 88 23.93 13.53 -17.71
C TYR A 88 23.09 14.80 -17.56
N ASP A 89 23.75 15.96 -17.64
CA ASP A 89 23.11 17.27 -17.53
C ASP A 89 22.37 17.60 -18.83
N VAL A 90 21.04 17.51 -18.78
CA VAL A 90 20.18 17.74 -19.95
C VAL A 90 20.28 19.18 -20.46
N ALA A 91 20.67 20.15 -19.62
CA ALA A 91 20.88 21.53 -20.04
C ALA A 91 22.07 21.64 -21.02
N LYS A 92 23.12 20.83 -20.83
CA LYS A 92 24.29 20.78 -21.73
C LYS A 92 24.01 20.05 -23.05
N ILE A 93 23.02 19.16 -23.08
CA ILE A 93 22.56 18.48 -24.30
C ILE A 93 21.75 19.43 -25.19
N SER A 94 20.95 20.29 -24.58
CA SER A 94 20.00 21.18 -25.28
C SER A 94 20.64 22.48 -25.81
N SER A 95 21.94 22.68 -25.56
CA SER A 95 22.71 23.87 -25.94
C SER A 95 23.56 23.67 -27.21
N ASN A 96 23.53 22.48 -27.80
CA ASN A 96 24.16 22.11 -29.08
C ASN A 96 23.10 21.92 -30.16
#